data_AF-A0A9J6RGP5-F1
#
_entry.id   AF-A0A9J6RGP5-F1
#
_cell.length_a   1.000
_cell.length_b   1.000
_cell.length_c   1.000
_cell.angle_alpha   90.00
_cell.angle_beta   90.00
_cell.angle_gamma   90.00
#
_symmetry.space_group_name_H-M   'P 1'
#
loop_
_entity.id
_entity.type
_entity.pdbx_description
1 polymer ?
#
loop_
_entity_poly.entity_id
_entity_poly.type
_entity_poly.pdbx_seq_one_letter_code
_entity_poly.pdbx_strand_id
1 'polypeptide(L)'
;MNRIDNNSPSGTYLITTRSGSKYFLEISEATKKLVRVNPKFGLRKDGEQIEVKEIMTLEIGKPAIICIEPLGLGSETFRLTTEVLDIIFFV
;
A
#
# COMPACT_ATOMS: atom_id res chain seq x y z
N MET A 1 -4.72 -3.79 13.55
CA MET A 1 -5.94 -3.40 12.80
C MET A 1 -6.18 -4.45 11.74
N ASN A 2 -7.43 -4.75 11.34
CA ASN A 2 -7.69 -5.91 10.44
C ASN A 2 -7.91 -5.53 8.97
N ARG A 3 -8.30 -4.28 8.69
CA ARG A 3 -8.62 -3.77 7.35
C ARG A 3 -8.38 -2.26 7.30
N ILE A 4 -7.91 -1.78 6.14
CA ILE A 4 -7.85 -0.36 5.76
C ILE A 4 -8.73 -0.17 4.52
N ASP A 5 -9.40 0.97 4.43
CA ASP A 5 -10.18 1.41 3.28
C ASP A 5 -9.98 2.92 3.02
N ASN A 6 -10.71 3.46 2.05
CA ASN A 6 -10.58 4.86 1.65
C ASN A 6 -11.01 5.88 2.73
N ASN A 7 -11.70 5.45 3.79
CA ASN A 7 -12.20 6.28 4.88
C ASN A 7 -11.46 6.02 6.21
N SER A 8 -10.39 5.22 6.18
CA SER A 8 -9.61 4.94 7.37
C SER A 8 -8.94 6.20 7.92
N PRO A 9 -8.68 6.28 9.24
CA PRO A 9 -8.12 7.46 9.88
C PRO A 9 -6.83 7.96 9.22
N SER A 10 -6.60 9.27 9.30
CA SER A 10 -5.30 9.83 8.92
C SER A 10 -4.19 9.30 9.84
N GLY A 11 -3.00 9.12 9.29
CA GLY A 11 -1.82 8.58 9.96
C GLY A 11 -1.05 7.63 9.06
N THR A 12 -0.09 6.90 9.64
CA THR A 12 0.80 6.00 8.90
C THR A 12 0.48 4.56 9.22
N TYR A 13 0.34 3.74 8.18
CA TYR A 13 0.10 2.31 8.29
C TYR A 13 1.29 1.54 7.75
N LEU A 14 1.79 0.58 8.53
CA LEU A 14 2.73 -0.42 8.05
C LEU A 14 1.98 -1.70 7.73
N ILE A 15 2.00 -2.08 6.46
CA ILE A 15 1.44 -3.33 5.95
C ILE A 15 2.57 -4.29 5.64
N THR A 16 2.51 -5.50 6.19
CA THR A 16 3.47 -6.57 5.89
C THR A 16 2.77 -7.67 5.09
N THR A 17 3.39 -8.11 4.00
CA THR A 17 2.83 -9.16 3.14
C THR A 17 3.63 -10.46 3.21
N ARG A 18 3.03 -11.58 2.81
CA ARG A 18 3.63 -12.92 2.81
C ARG A 18 4.95 -13.01 2.04
N SER A 19 5.12 -12.23 0.97
CA SER A 19 6.39 -12.08 0.24
C SER A 19 7.52 -11.41 1.03
N GLY A 20 7.24 -10.89 2.23
CA GLY A 20 8.17 -10.10 3.04
C GLY A 20 8.25 -8.63 2.63
N SER A 21 7.41 -8.17 1.71
CA SER A 21 7.31 -6.74 1.40
C SER A 21 6.69 -5.99 2.57
N LYS A 22 7.21 -4.80 2.83
CA LYS A 22 6.69 -3.81 3.75
C LYS A 22 6.18 -2.61 2.96
N TYR A 23 4.99 -2.15 3.30
CA TYR A 23 4.38 -0.98 2.70
C TYR A 23 4.08 0.03 3.79
N PHE A 24 4.59 1.24 3.63
CA PHE A 24 4.24 2.39 4.44
C PHE A 24 3.18 3.18 3.67
N LEU A 25 1.94 3.14 4.16
CA LEU A 25 0.82 3.88 3.62
C LEU A 25 0.53 5.06 4.53
N GLU A 26 0.77 6.27 4.05
CA GLU A 26 0.38 7.50 4.72
C GLU A 26 -0.99 7.93 4.20
N ILE A 27 -1.94 8.15 5.10
CA ILE A 27 -3.26 8.71 4.80
C ILE A 27 -3.35 10.08 5.46
N SER A 28 -3.71 11.09 4.68
CA SER A 28 -4.04 12.44 5.14
C SER A 28 -5.42 12.84 4.62
N GLU A 29 -5.95 13.98 5.09
CA GLU A 29 -7.23 14.51 4.60
C GLU A 29 -7.23 14.76 3.08
N ALA A 30 -6.08 15.09 2.49
CA ALA A 30 -5.98 15.48 1.09
C ALA A 30 -5.43 14.37 0.17
N THR A 31 -4.51 13.54 0.67
CA THR A 31 -3.74 12.61 -0.16
C THR A 31 -3.43 11.30 0.54
N LYS A 32 -3.19 10.25 -0.25
CA LYS A 32 -2.70 8.95 0.21
C LYS A 32 -1.39 8.63 -0.51
N LYS A 33 -0.37 8.21 0.23
CA LYS A 33 0.97 7.94 -0.31
C LYS A 33 1.45 6.58 0.14
N LEU A 34 2.07 5.84 -0.78
CA LEU A 34 2.56 4.49 -0.55
C LEU A 34 4.04 4.40 -0.87
N VAL A 35 4.82 3.94 0.10
CA VAL A 35 6.21 3.52 -0.11
C VAL A 35 6.30 2.02 0.09
N ARG A 36 6.92 1.32 -0.84
CA ARG A 36 7.19 -0.12 -0.71
C ARG A 36 8.68 -0.35 -0.49
N VAL A 37 9.00 -1.24 0.45
CA VAL A 37 10.36 -1.77 0.62
C VAL A 37 10.28 -3.29 0.72
N ASN A 38 11.12 -4.02 0.00
CA ASN A 38 11.30 -5.44 0.21
C ASN A 38 12.80 -5.75 0.36
N PRO A 39 13.24 -6.29 1.52
CA PRO A 39 14.66 -6.49 1.80
C PRO A 39 15.30 -7.61 0.98
N LYS A 40 14.49 -8.48 0.34
CA LYS A 40 14.96 -9.64 -0.42
C LYS A 40 14.91 -9.42 -1.94
N PHE A 41 13.93 -8.66 -2.42
CA PHE A 41 13.67 -8.50 -3.85
C PHE A 41 13.33 -7.03 -4.17
N GLY A 42 14.27 -6.31 -4.80
CA GLY A 42 14.04 -4.94 -5.25
C GLY A 42 13.19 -4.91 -6.53
N LEU A 43 12.07 -4.21 -6.50
CA LEU A 43 11.24 -3.92 -7.67
C LEU A 43 11.35 -2.46 -8.11
N ARG A 44 10.85 -2.19 -9.31
CA ARG A 44 10.72 -0.82 -9.85
C ARG A 44 9.92 0.04 -8.86
N LYS A 45 10.45 1.22 -8.52
CA LYS A 45 9.91 2.18 -7.56
C LYS A 45 9.90 1.68 -6.09
N ASP A 46 10.66 0.66 -5.73
CA ASP A 46 10.88 0.36 -4.30
C ASP A 46 11.69 1.49 -3.65
N GLY A 47 11.28 1.90 -2.46
CA GLY A 47 11.83 3.06 -1.73
C GLY A 47 11.32 4.41 -2.23
N GLU A 48 10.57 4.45 -3.34
CA GLU A 48 9.97 5.68 -3.85
C GLU A 48 8.54 5.84 -3.33
N GLN A 49 8.14 7.10 -3.14
CA GLN A 49 6.78 7.47 -2.76
C GLN A 49 5.89 7.49 -4.00
N ILE A 50 4.76 6.80 -3.94
CA ILE A 50 3.78 6.70 -5.02
C ILE A 50 2.42 7.17 -4.50
N GLU A 51 1.70 7.96 -5.27
CA GLU A 51 0.34 8.36 -4.90
C GLU A 51 -0.65 7.19 -5.02
N VAL A 52 -1.50 7.03 -3.99
CA VAL A 52 -2.60 6.08 -3.97
C VAL A 52 -3.89 6.79 -4.32
N LYS A 53 -4.49 6.39 -5.43
CA LYS A 53 -5.80 6.89 -5.87
C LYS A 53 -6.92 6.23 -5.07
N GLU A 54 -6.87 4.91 -4.93
CA GLU A 54 -7.94 4.14 -4.30
C GLU A 54 -7.43 2.86 -3.63
N ILE A 55 -7.94 2.56 -2.44
CA ILE A 55 -7.74 1.29 -1.74
C ILE A 55 -8.92 0.38 -2.06
N MET A 56 -8.75 -0.57 -2.99
CA MET A 56 -9.82 -1.50 -3.38
C MET A 56 -9.93 -2.67 -2.41
N THR A 57 -8.80 -3.24 -1.99
CA THR A 57 -8.75 -4.32 -1.00
C THR A 57 -7.47 -4.18 -0.18
N LEU A 58 -7.60 -4.11 1.15
CA LEU A 58 -6.46 -4.08 2.05
C LEU A 58 -6.87 -4.61 3.42
N GLU A 59 -6.80 -5.92 3.60
CA GLU A 59 -7.17 -6.60 4.84
C GLU A 59 -6.31 -7.84 5.08
N ILE A 60 -6.11 -8.16 6.36
CA ILE A 60 -5.31 -9.33 6.77
C ILE A 60 -5.95 -10.61 6.23
N GLY A 61 -5.11 -11.51 5.73
CA GLY A 61 -5.54 -12.81 5.16
C GLY A 61 -5.92 -12.76 3.68
N LYS A 62 -5.86 -11.59 3.02
CA LYS A 62 -6.11 -11.46 1.58
C LYS A 62 -5.01 -10.71 0.84
N PRO A 63 -4.83 -10.96 -0.48
CA PRO A 63 -4.04 -10.09 -1.35
C PRO A 63 -4.56 -8.64 -1.28
N ALA A 64 -3.65 -7.67 -1.20
CA ALA A 64 -4.04 -6.27 -1.34
C ALA A 64 -4.10 -5.88 -2.81
N ILE A 65 -5.06 -5.00 -3.12
CA ILE A 65 -5.29 -4.40 -4.43
C ILE A 65 -5.41 -2.90 -4.21
N ILE A 66 -4.43 -2.15 -4.71
CA ILE A 66 -4.33 -0.70 -4.54
C ILE A 66 -4.20 -0.05 -5.91
N CYS A 67 -5.09 0.87 -6.24
CA CYS A 67 -4.97 1.72 -7.41
C CYS A 67 -4.01 2.86 -7.09
N ILE A 68 -2.94 2.99 -7.86
CA ILE A 68 -1.89 4.00 -7.73
C ILE A 68 -1.85 4.90 -8.95
N GLU A 69 -1.10 5.99 -8.86
CA GLU A 69 -0.78 6.80 -10.03
C GLU A 69 -0.17 5.96 -11.17
N PRO A 70 -0.39 6.35 -12.43
CA PRO A 70 0.17 5.65 -13.56
C PRO A 70 1.70 5.64 -13.53
N LEU A 71 2.30 4.46 -13.66
CA LEU A 71 3.77 4.31 -13.73
C LEU A 71 4.28 4.22 -15.20
N GLY A 72 3.44 4.57 -16.16
CA GLY A 72 3.68 4.46 -17.61
C GLY A 72 2.59 5.17 -18.42
N LEU A 73 2.36 4.73 -19.66
CA LEU A 73 1.42 5.38 -20.60
C LEU A 73 -0.08 5.09 -20.35
N GLY A 74 -0.42 4.29 -19.34
CA GLY A 74 -1.80 3.94 -19.01
C GLY A 74 -2.50 5.03 -18.18
N SER A 75 -3.83 4.94 -18.06
CA SER A 75 -4.64 5.83 -17.20
C SER A 75 -4.58 5.48 -15.72
N GLU A 76 -4.25 4.21 -15.40
CA GLU A 76 -4.24 3.65 -14.06
C GLU A 76 -3.14 2.60 -13.92
N THR A 77 -2.74 2.32 -12.68
CA THR A 77 -1.84 1.21 -12.37
C THR A 77 -2.32 0.55 -11.08
N PHE A 78 -2.46 -0.77 -11.09
CA PHE A 78 -2.83 -1.54 -9.91
C PHE A 78 -1.61 -2.21 -9.29
N ARG A 79 -1.45 -2.04 -7.99
CA ARG A 79 -0.46 -2.75 -7.20
C ARG A 79 -1.12 -3.92 -6.49
N LEU A 80 -0.78 -5.12 -6.95
CA LEU A 80 -1.23 -6.39 -6.39
C LEU A 80 -0.14 -6.95 -5.49
N THR A 81 -0.53 -7.43 -4.32
CA THR A 81 0.41 -8.05 -3.37
C THR A 81 0.10 -9.53 -3.18
N THR A 82 1.02 -10.26 -2.56
CA THR A 82 0.65 -11.50 -1.87
C THR A 82 -0.23 -11.16 -0.67
N GLU A 83 -0.79 -12.19 -0.03
CA GLU A 83 -1.55 -12.06 1.22
C GLU A 83 -0.93 -11.10 2.24
N VAL A 84 -1.76 -10.21 2.80
CA VAL A 84 -1.41 -9.33 3.91
C VAL A 84 -1.40 -10.14 5.20
N LEU A 85 -0.30 -10.05 5.94
CA LEU A 85 -0.13 -10.76 7.20
C LEU A 85 -0.39 -9.87 8.41
N ASP A 86 -0.04 -8.59 8.32
CA ASP A 86 -0.15 -7.66 9.44
C ASP A 86 -0.38 -6.21 8.98
N ILE A 87 -1.09 -5.45 9.81
CA ILE A 87 -1.36 -4.03 9.63
C ILE A 87 -1.21 -3.31 10.98
N ILE A 88 -0.19 -2.48 11.07
CA ILE A 88 0.15 -1.67 12.24
C ILE A 88 -0.13 -0.20 11.92
N PHE A 89 -0.75 0.52 12.86
CA PHE A 89 -1.05 1.95 12.73
C PHE A 89 -0.15 2.78 13.65
N PHE A 90 0.39 3.88 13.12
CA PHE A 90 1.20 4.88 13.79
C PHE A 90 0.53 6.25 13.61
N VAL A 91 0.46 7.02 14.70
CA VAL A 91 -0.07 8.40 14.72
C VAL A 91 1.08 9.37 14.48
#